data_AF-A0A958P430-F1
#
_entry.id   AF-A0A958P430-F1
#
_cell.length_a   1.000
_cell.length_b   1.000
_cell.length_c   1.000
_cell.angle_alpha   90.00
_cell.angle_beta   90.00
_cell.angle_gamma   90.00
#
_symmetry.space_group_name_H-M   'P 1'
#
loop_
_entity.id
_entity.type
_entity.pdbx_description
1 polymer ?
#
loop_
_entity_poly.entity_id
_entity_poly.type
_entity_poly.pdbx_seq_one_letter_code
_entity_poly.pdbx_strand_id
1 'polypeptide(L)'
;MENIINPIYLDQDKVLELKQQFETAKPCKHVVLPNFLNEEFATSLYENFPKMDILNVKRKSINENKNEDYHFERFHPDFTKIKNALANPDFIKNVEIITGLTGLVTTNDALGAGVHQGSNGSYVDVHIDSNFNPMENLWRRLNLLVYLNKNWKPEYGGDLELWDQKMTKCEATIPCDWNRAVIFLTDET
;
A
#
# COMPACT_ATOMS: atom_id res chain seq x y z
N MET A 1 2.20 -22.80 3.70
CA MET A 1 1.46 -21.81 2.90
C MET A 1 2.35 -21.42 1.75
N GLU A 2 1.81 -21.37 0.53
CA GLU A 2 2.55 -20.89 -0.63
C GLU A 2 2.94 -19.42 -0.40
N ASN A 3 4.23 -19.11 -0.53
CA ASN A 3 4.71 -17.75 -0.33
C ASN A 3 4.34 -16.91 -1.55
N ILE A 4 3.31 -16.08 -1.41
CA ILE A 4 2.79 -15.21 -2.48
C ILE A 4 3.57 -13.90 -2.65
N ILE A 5 4.37 -13.54 -1.66
CA ILE A 5 5.29 -12.40 -1.71
C ILE A 5 6.58 -12.88 -2.36
N ASN A 6 7.15 -12.08 -3.26
CA ASN A 6 8.38 -12.40 -3.93
C ASN A 6 9.48 -12.73 -2.88
N PRO A 7 10.09 -13.94 -2.93
CA PRO A 7 11.03 -14.41 -1.92
C PRO A 7 12.23 -13.48 -1.70
N ILE A 8 12.58 -12.62 -2.67
CA ILE A 8 13.63 -11.61 -2.48
C ILE A 8 13.35 -10.70 -1.29
N TYR A 9 12.08 -10.45 -0.94
CA TYR A 9 11.69 -9.61 0.21
C TYR A 9 11.66 -10.39 1.54
N LEU A 10 12.00 -11.68 1.50
CA LEU A 10 12.25 -12.52 2.67
C LEU A 10 13.76 -12.76 2.91
N ASP A 11 14.60 -12.41 1.94
CA ASP A 11 16.05 -12.51 2.04
C ASP A 11 16.62 -11.42 2.96
N GLN A 12 17.56 -11.82 3.84
CA GLN A 12 18.10 -10.93 4.87
C GLN A 12 18.98 -9.82 4.30
N ASP A 13 19.80 -10.12 3.28
CA ASP A 13 20.66 -9.10 2.66
C ASP A 13 19.80 -8.06 1.95
N LYS A 14 18.73 -8.51 1.26
CA LYS A 14 17.78 -7.59 0.66
C LYS A 14 17.06 -6.74 1.69
N VAL A 15 16.62 -7.32 2.80
CA VAL A 15 15.97 -6.58 3.90
C VAL A 15 16.88 -5.48 4.46
N LEU A 16 18.19 -5.75 4.60
CA LEU A 16 19.17 -4.76 5.06
C LEU A 16 19.43 -3.65 4.02
N GLU A 17 19.44 -4.00 2.72
CA GLU A 17 19.51 -3.01 1.63
C GLU A 17 18.29 -2.08 1.66
N LEU A 18 17.08 -2.64 1.78
CA LEU A 18 15.83 -1.89 1.84
C LEU A 18 15.77 -0.99 3.08
N LYS A 19 16.35 -1.41 4.20
CA LYS A 19 16.49 -0.58 5.40
C LYS A 19 17.27 0.71 5.09
N GLN A 20 18.43 0.61 4.45
CA GLN A 20 19.22 1.80 4.08
C GLN A 20 18.46 2.70 3.12
N GLN A 21 17.74 2.13 2.15
CA GLN A 21 16.89 2.90 1.23
C GLN A 21 15.79 3.65 1.99
N PHE A 22 15.08 2.95 2.87
CA PHE A 22 14.01 3.53 3.68
C PHE A 22 14.51 4.68 4.57
N GLU A 23 15.67 4.52 5.22
CA GLU A 23 16.25 5.52 6.11
C GLU A 23 16.71 6.79 5.39
N THR A 24 17.18 6.65 4.14
CA THR A 24 17.79 7.76 3.38
C THR A 24 16.82 8.44 2.41
N ALA A 25 15.68 7.82 2.14
CA ALA A 25 14.68 8.33 1.21
C ALA A 25 14.12 9.71 1.60
N LYS A 26 13.76 10.48 0.58
CA LYS A 26 13.18 11.84 0.65
C LYS A 26 11.95 11.92 -0.26
N PRO A 27 10.92 12.73 0.05
CA PRO A 27 10.85 13.69 1.16
C PRO A 27 10.56 13.06 2.52
N CYS A 28 9.92 11.89 2.53
CA CYS A 28 9.68 11.08 3.72
C CYS A 28 10.40 9.72 3.59
N LYS A 29 10.50 9.00 4.72
CA LYS A 29 11.02 7.63 4.72
C LYS A 29 10.08 6.71 3.95
N HIS A 30 10.57 6.13 2.87
CA HIS A 30 9.80 5.22 2.04
C HIS A 30 10.71 4.25 1.29
N VAL A 31 10.13 3.16 0.81
CA VAL A 31 10.81 2.21 -0.07
C VAL A 31 9.82 1.66 -1.10
N VAL A 32 10.32 1.45 -2.31
CA VAL A 32 9.55 0.91 -3.44
C VAL A 32 9.99 -0.53 -3.69
N LEU A 33 9.02 -1.42 -3.85
CA LEU A 33 9.22 -2.86 -4.01
C LEU A 33 8.62 -3.30 -5.36
N PRO A 34 9.40 -3.28 -6.46
CA PRO A 34 8.95 -3.79 -7.75
C PRO A 34 8.76 -5.31 -7.73
N ASN A 35 7.82 -5.83 -8.52
CA ASN A 35 7.49 -7.27 -8.57
C ASN A 35 7.24 -7.84 -7.16
N PHE A 36 6.42 -7.14 -6.37
CA PHE A 36 6.22 -7.42 -4.95
C PHE A 36 5.62 -8.81 -4.69
N LEU A 37 4.63 -9.18 -5.49
CA LEU A 37 3.98 -10.48 -5.45
C LEU A 37 4.56 -11.41 -6.52
N ASN A 38 4.42 -12.71 -6.33
CA ASN A 38 4.67 -13.68 -7.40
C ASN A 38 3.76 -13.38 -8.60
N GLU A 39 4.28 -13.50 -9.82
CA GLU A 39 3.57 -13.06 -11.04
C GLU A 39 2.20 -13.73 -11.22
N GLU A 40 2.09 -15.03 -10.92
CA GLU A 40 0.82 -15.76 -10.99
C GLU A 40 -0.22 -15.20 -10.02
N PHE A 41 0.19 -14.89 -8.80
CA PHE A 41 -0.70 -14.36 -7.76
C PHE A 41 -1.09 -12.89 -8.04
N ALA A 42 -0.14 -12.07 -8.48
CA ALA A 42 -0.41 -10.70 -8.94
C ALA A 42 -1.44 -10.71 -10.09
N THR A 43 -1.23 -11.58 -11.07
CA THR A 43 -2.15 -11.75 -12.21
C THR A 43 -3.53 -12.19 -11.75
N SER A 44 -3.62 -13.15 -10.82
CA SER A 44 -4.92 -13.57 -10.28
C SER A 44 -5.67 -12.43 -9.57
N LEU A 45 -4.99 -11.62 -8.75
CA LEU A 45 -5.61 -10.45 -8.12
C LEU A 45 -6.09 -9.41 -9.14
N TYR A 46 -5.33 -9.18 -10.21
CA TYR A 46 -5.71 -8.27 -11.27
C TYR A 46 -6.96 -8.74 -12.03
N GLU A 47 -6.97 -10.01 -12.45
CA GLU A 47 -8.09 -10.58 -13.20
C GLU A 47 -9.37 -10.65 -12.37
N ASN A 48 -9.23 -10.80 -11.06
CA ASN A 48 -10.35 -10.87 -10.12
C ASN A 48 -10.61 -9.55 -9.38
N PHE A 49 -9.97 -8.44 -9.78
CA PHE A 49 -10.15 -7.17 -9.08
C PHE A 49 -11.63 -6.74 -9.12
N PRO A 50 -12.23 -6.41 -7.96
CA PRO A 50 -13.65 -6.07 -7.92
C PRO A 50 -13.95 -4.86 -8.82
N LYS A 51 -15.06 -4.97 -9.56
CA LYS A 51 -15.55 -3.86 -10.38
C LYS A 51 -15.99 -2.69 -9.51
N MET A 52 -15.83 -1.48 -10.03
CA MET A 52 -16.11 -0.25 -9.30
C MET A 52 -17.54 -0.15 -8.76
N ASP A 53 -18.52 -0.75 -9.44
CA ASP A 53 -19.94 -0.72 -9.09
C ASP A 53 -20.31 -1.62 -7.90
N ILE A 54 -19.51 -2.65 -7.61
CA ILE A 54 -19.73 -3.58 -6.48
C ILE A 54 -18.96 -3.19 -5.21
N LEU A 55 -18.08 -2.19 -5.29
CA LEU A 55 -17.40 -1.60 -4.13
C LEU A 55 -18.42 -0.75 -3.33
N ASN A 56 -18.56 -1.05 -2.03
CA ASN A 56 -19.62 -0.42 -1.22
C ASN A 56 -19.36 1.04 -0.88
N VAL A 57 -18.09 1.44 -0.75
CA VAL A 57 -17.74 2.78 -0.26
C VAL A 57 -17.40 3.66 -1.46
N LYS A 58 -18.25 4.64 -1.70
CA LYS A 58 -18.09 5.62 -2.77
C LYS A 58 -17.61 6.92 -2.14
N ARG A 59 -16.37 7.30 -2.43
CA ARG A 59 -15.80 8.58 -2.01
C ARG A 59 -15.99 9.57 -3.13
N LYS A 60 -16.81 10.59 -2.87
CA LYS A 60 -17.01 11.72 -3.75
C LYS A 60 -17.11 12.97 -2.91
N SER A 61 -15.96 13.59 -2.68
CA SER A 61 -15.79 14.80 -1.90
C SER A 61 -14.91 15.79 -2.65
N ILE A 62 -14.63 16.94 -2.02
CA ILE A 62 -13.67 17.89 -2.57
C ILE A 62 -12.25 17.33 -2.59
N ASN A 63 -11.89 16.46 -1.63
CA ASN A 63 -10.53 15.95 -1.45
C ASN A 63 -10.29 14.58 -2.10
N GLU A 64 -11.34 13.87 -2.50
CA GLU A 64 -11.20 12.53 -3.06
C GLU A 64 -12.38 12.13 -3.96
N ASN A 65 -12.04 11.40 -5.01
CA ASN A 65 -12.97 10.78 -5.95
C ASN A 65 -12.51 9.36 -6.28
N LYS A 66 -12.99 8.36 -5.53
CA LYS A 66 -12.60 6.95 -5.68
C LYS A 66 -13.67 6.01 -5.10
N ASN A 67 -13.56 4.73 -5.39
CA ASN A 67 -14.35 3.69 -4.73
C ASN A 67 -13.43 2.76 -3.93
N GLU A 68 -13.93 2.26 -2.81
CA GLU A 68 -13.19 1.35 -1.95
C GLU A 68 -14.10 0.33 -1.25
N ASP A 69 -13.49 -0.72 -0.74
CA ASP A 69 -14.13 -1.67 0.18
C ASP A 69 -13.07 -2.29 1.09
N TYR A 70 -13.43 -2.54 2.34
CA TYR A 70 -12.53 -3.02 3.39
C TYR A 70 -12.71 -4.52 3.69
N HIS A 71 -13.77 -5.12 3.13
CA HIS A 71 -14.18 -6.50 3.39
C HIS A 71 -13.66 -7.43 2.29
N PHE A 72 -12.38 -7.80 2.40
CA PHE A 72 -11.67 -8.67 1.44
C PHE A 72 -12.40 -10.01 1.20
N GLU A 73 -13.09 -10.52 2.22
CA GLU A 73 -13.83 -11.78 2.19
C GLU A 73 -15.06 -11.78 1.27
N ARG A 74 -15.51 -10.60 0.80
CA ARG A 74 -16.59 -10.47 -0.19
C ARG A 74 -16.14 -10.77 -1.61
N PHE A 75 -14.82 -10.78 -1.86
CA PHE A 75 -14.24 -10.88 -3.19
C PHE A 75 -13.57 -12.24 -3.39
N HIS A 76 -12.86 -12.40 -4.52
CA HIS A 76 -12.12 -13.61 -4.82
C HIS A 76 -11.18 -13.99 -3.64
N PRO A 77 -11.02 -15.28 -3.29
CA PRO A 77 -10.28 -15.71 -2.10
C PRO A 77 -8.85 -15.18 -2.00
N ASP A 78 -8.23 -14.81 -3.12
CA ASP A 78 -6.89 -14.23 -3.15
C ASP A 78 -6.79 -12.88 -2.41
N PHE A 79 -7.88 -12.11 -2.33
CA PHE A 79 -7.94 -10.88 -1.53
C PHE A 79 -7.77 -11.19 -0.03
N THR A 80 -8.40 -12.24 0.47
CA THR A 80 -8.17 -12.72 1.85
C THR A 80 -6.76 -13.30 2.01
N LYS A 81 -6.23 -14.00 0.99
CA LYS A 81 -4.86 -14.56 1.05
C LYS A 81 -3.80 -13.46 1.16
N ILE A 82 -3.88 -12.39 0.37
CA ILE A 82 -2.93 -11.27 0.47
C ILE A 82 -3.02 -10.56 1.81
N LYS A 83 -4.23 -10.31 2.32
CA LYS A 83 -4.43 -9.74 3.66
C LYS A 83 -3.73 -10.58 4.73
N ASN A 84 -3.89 -11.91 4.67
CA ASN A 84 -3.25 -12.82 5.62
C ASN A 84 -1.72 -12.89 5.47
N ALA A 85 -1.19 -12.77 4.26
CA ALA A 85 0.26 -12.74 4.03
C ALA A 85 0.90 -11.44 4.55
N LEU A 86 0.24 -10.30 4.39
CA LEU A 86 0.70 -9.02 4.94
C LEU A 86 0.60 -8.98 6.47
N ALA A 87 -0.32 -9.74 7.06
CA ALA A 87 -0.44 -9.94 8.50
C ALA A 87 0.49 -11.05 9.05
N ASN A 88 1.27 -11.72 8.19
CA ASN A 88 2.13 -12.81 8.62
C ASN A 88 3.26 -12.29 9.54
N PRO A 89 3.54 -12.94 10.69
CA PRO A 89 4.57 -12.48 11.62
C PRO A 89 5.97 -12.35 11.00
N ASP A 90 6.37 -13.25 10.08
CA ASP A 90 7.69 -13.20 9.45
C ASP A 90 7.79 -12.00 8.50
N PHE A 91 6.72 -11.71 7.75
CA PHE A 91 6.66 -10.52 6.90
C PHE A 91 6.67 -9.24 7.74
N ILE A 92 5.84 -9.17 8.78
CA ILE A 92 5.84 -8.04 9.73
C ILE A 92 7.24 -7.86 10.31
N LYS A 93 7.95 -8.95 10.65
CA LYS A 93 9.29 -8.85 11.20
C LYS A 93 10.28 -8.23 10.22
N ASN A 94 10.19 -8.57 8.94
CA ASN A 94 11.01 -7.93 7.92
C ASN A 94 10.66 -6.45 7.75
N VAL A 95 9.37 -6.08 7.78
CA VAL A 95 8.95 -4.67 7.75
C VAL A 95 9.47 -3.90 8.97
N GLU A 96 9.46 -4.49 10.17
CA GLU A 96 10.09 -3.90 11.36
C GLU A 96 11.59 -3.65 11.16
N ILE A 97 12.31 -4.60 10.56
CA ILE A 97 13.74 -4.45 10.28
C ILE A 97 13.99 -3.33 9.27
N ILE A 98 13.22 -3.30 8.16
CA ILE A 98 13.31 -2.28 7.12
C ILE A 98 13.07 -0.88 7.70
N THR A 99 12.05 -0.75 8.55
CA THR A 99 11.56 0.56 9.01
C THR A 99 12.20 1.02 10.33
N GLY A 100 12.81 0.10 11.08
CA GLY A 100 13.31 0.34 12.44
C GLY A 100 12.19 0.47 13.49
N LEU A 101 10.94 0.23 13.13
CA LEU A 101 9.79 0.24 14.04
C LEU A 101 9.64 -1.12 14.73
N THR A 102 8.94 -1.14 15.87
CA THR A 102 8.70 -2.35 16.66
C THR A 102 7.26 -2.43 17.12
N GLY A 103 6.74 -3.65 17.27
CA GLY A 103 5.36 -3.90 17.70
C GLY A 103 4.36 -3.59 16.59
N LEU A 104 4.78 -3.71 15.32
CA LEU A 104 3.88 -3.50 14.20
C LEU A 104 2.83 -4.61 14.14
N VAL A 105 1.59 -4.22 13.91
CA VAL A 105 0.46 -5.12 13.74
C VAL A 105 -0.46 -4.59 12.64
N THR A 106 -1.20 -5.49 12.00
CA THR A 106 -2.28 -5.15 11.06
C THR A 106 -3.63 -5.25 11.76
N THR A 107 -4.54 -4.31 11.52
CA THR A 107 -5.92 -4.41 12.01
C THR A 107 -6.84 -5.06 10.96
N ASN A 108 -7.98 -5.57 11.41
CA ASN A 108 -8.98 -6.21 10.54
C ASN A 108 -10.18 -5.32 10.24
N ASP A 109 -10.19 -4.10 10.76
CA ASP A 109 -11.29 -3.16 10.65
C ASP A 109 -11.21 -2.30 9.38
N ALA A 110 -12.23 -1.46 9.19
CA ALA A 110 -12.36 -0.56 8.05
C ALA A 110 -11.28 0.55 7.99
N LEU A 111 -10.49 0.72 9.05
CA LEU A 111 -9.38 1.68 9.10
C LEU A 111 -8.02 1.05 8.76
N GLY A 112 -7.95 -0.30 8.72
CA GLY A 112 -6.70 -1.04 8.59
C GLY A 112 -6.26 -1.33 7.16
N ALA A 113 -7.20 -1.67 6.28
CA ALA A 113 -6.88 -2.08 4.91
C ALA A 113 -8.12 -2.08 4.02
N GLY A 114 -7.91 -1.99 2.71
CA GLY A 114 -8.98 -2.11 1.72
C GLY A 114 -8.46 -2.24 0.30
N VAL A 115 -9.38 -2.54 -0.60
CA VAL A 115 -9.17 -2.41 -2.05
C VAL A 115 -9.68 -1.05 -2.49
N HIS A 116 -8.95 -0.40 -3.39
CA HIS A 116 -9.29 0.93 -3.91
C HIS A 116 -9.27 0.89 -5.43
N GLN A 117 -10.22 1.60 -6.05
CA GLN A 117 -10.27 1.77 -7.50
C GLN A 117 -10.66 3.19 -7.87
N GLY A 118 -9.92 3.75 -8.83
CA GLY A 118 -10.22 5.03 -9.47
C GLY A 118 -10.64 4.84 -10.93
N SER A 119 -11.34 5.83 -11.47
CA SER A 119 -11.67 5.93 -12.89
C SER A 119 -11.06 7.21 -13.48
N ASN A 120 -11.32 7.53 -14.75
CA ASN A 120 -10.84 8.78 -15.33
C ASN A 120 -11.37 9.99 -14.54
N GLY A 121 -10.46 10.87 -14.08
CA GLY A 121 -10.80 12.00 -13.20
C GLY A 121 -10.92 11.63 -11.71
N SER A 122 -10.51 10.41 -11.31
CA SER A 122 -10.30 10.07 -9.90
C SER A 122 -9.05 10.71 -9.35
N TYR A 123 -9.10 11.06 -8.07
CA TYR A 123 -7.99 11.68 -7.36
C TYR A 123 -8.14 11.43 -5.85
N VAL A 124 -7.02 11.60 -5.15
CA VAL A 124 -6.97 11.80 -3.70
C VAL A 124 -5.98 12.94 -3.51
N ASP A 125 -6.43 14.05 -2.95
CA ASP A 125 -5.61 15.23 -2.76
C ASP A 125 -4.47 14.96 -1.78
N VAL A 126 -3.43 15.79 -1.82
CA VAL A 126 -2.29 15.69 -0.90
C VAL A 126 -2.76 15.88 0.54
N HIS A 127 -2.42 14.93 1.41
CA HIS A 127 -2.79 14.95 2.82
C HIS A 127 -1.80 14.14 3.67
N ILE A 128 -1.89 14.33 4.99
CA ILE A 128 -1.37 13.36 5.96
C ILE A 128 -2.54 12.47 6.35
N ASP A 129 -2.29 11.15 6.34
CA ASP A 129 -3.31 10.17 6.72
C ASP A 129 -3.73 10.31 8.18
N SER A 130 -5.02 10.04 8.43
CA SER A 130 -5.49 9.86 9.81
C SER A 130 -4.71 8.71 10.46
N ASN A 131 -4.08 9.00 11.58
CA ASN A 131 -3.08 8.11 12.15
C ASN A 131 -3.49 7.43 13.47
N PHE A 132 -4.69 7.68 13.99
CA PHE A 132 -5.15 7.06 15.24
C PHE A 132 -6.44 6.24 15.04
N ASN A 133 -6.38 4.97 15.43
CA ASN A 133 -7.52 4.08 15.48
C ASN A 133 -8.02 3.98 16.94
N PRO A 134 -9.16 4.62 17.29
CA PRO A 134 -9.66 4.64 18.66
C PRO A 134 -10.23 3.29 19.11
N MET A 135 -10.71 2.45 18.17
CA MET A 135 -11.31 1.16 18.50
C MET A 135 -10.26 0.15 18.96
N GLU A 136 -9.13 0.12 18.26
CA GLU A 136 -8.01 -0.77 18.56
C GLU A 136 -6.97 -0.12 19.49
N ASN A 137 -7.10 1.18 19.76
CA ASN A 137 -6.13 2.00 20.48
C ASN A 137 -4.71 1.89 19.88
N LEU A 138 -4.63 1.99 18.56
CA LEU A 138 -3.40 1.85 17.77
C LEU A 138 -3.14 3.08 16.91
N TRP A 139 -1.87 3.35 16.66
CA TRP A 139 -1.44 4.38 15.72
C TRP A 139 -1.07 3.73 14.38
N ARG A 140 -1.58 4.27 13.25
CA ARG A 140 -1.06 3.95 11.92
C ARG A 140 0.32 4.56 11.80
N ARG A 141 1.33 3.70 11.73
CA ARG A 141 2.74 4.09 11.60
C ARG A 141 3.26 4.00 10.18
N LEU A 142 2.63 3.16 9.36
CA LEU A 142 3.05 2.88 8.00
C LEU A 142 1.84 2.78 7.10
N ASN A 143 2.02 3.19 5.85
CA ASN A 143 1.18 2.80 4.74
C ASN A 143 1.91 1.76 3.89
N LEU A 144 1.18 0.74 3.45
CA LEU A 144 1.62 -0.22 2.45
C LEU A 144 0.58 -0.25 1.33
N LEU A 145 0.98 0.22 0.15
CA LEU A 145 0.14 0.21 -1.05
C LEU A 145 0.67 -0.83 -2.02
N VAL A 146 -0.21 -1.57 -2.71
CA VAL A 146 0.16 -2.49 -3.79
C VAL A 146 -0.61 -2.10 -5.04
N TYR A 147 0.10 -1.72 -6.09
CA TYR A 147 -0.45 -1.36 -7.39
C TYR A 147 -0.45 -2.57 -8.33
N LEU A 148 -1.56 -2.73 -9.05
CA LEU A 148 -1.81 -3.86 -9.96
C LEU A 148 -2.21 -3.36 -11.36
N ASN A 149 -1.71 -2.19 -11.80
CA ASN A 149 -2.11 -1.63 -13.09
C ASN A 149 -1.25 -2.17 -14.24
N LYS A 150 -1.78 -3.12 -15.04
CA LYS A 150 -1.08 -3.63 -16.25
C LYS A 150 -1.03 -2.58 -17.35
N ASN A 151 0.14 -2.41 -17.97
CA ASN A 151 0.38 -1.51 -19.10
C ASN A 151 -0.04 -0.05 -18.82
N TRP A 152 0.09 0.38 -17.57
CA TRP A 152 -0.21 1.76 -17.19
C TRP A 152 0.76 2.71 -17.88
N LYS A 153 0.24 3.78 -18.47
CA LYS A 153 1.05 4.75 -19.20
C LYS A 153 1.21 6.03 -18.39
N PRO A 154 2.38 6.69 -18.43
CA PRO A 154 2.60 7.92 -17.68
C PRO A 154 1.55 9.01 -17.95
N GLU A 155 1.03 9.11 -19.18
CA GLU A 155 0.03 10.13 -19.54
C GLU A 155 -1.34 9.93 -18.87
N TYR A 156 -1.59 8.78 -18.22
CA TYR A 156 -2.82 8.55 -17.45
C TYR A 156 -2.77 9.18 -16.05
N GLY A 157 -1.57 9.53 -15.55
CA GLY A 157 -1.36 10.01 -14.19
C GLY A 157 -1.72 8.97 -13.13
N GLY A 158 -2.10 9.41 -11.93
CA GLY A 158 -2.50 8.53 -10.82
C GLY A 158 -1.33 7.93 -10.03
N ASP A 159 -0.11 8.38 -10.31
CA ASP A 159 1.08 8.01 -9.55
C ASP A 159 0.98 8.51 -8.09
N LEU A 160 1.66 7.83 -7.18
CA LEU A 160 1.79 8.29 -5.81
C LEU A 160 2.77 9.46 -5.78
N GLU A 161 2.30 10.61 -5.31
CA GLU A 161 3.15 11.76 -5.07
C GLU A 161 3.51 11.86 -3.59
N LEU A 162 4.80 12.02 -3.32
CA LEU A 162 5.33 12.34 -2.00
C LEU A 162 5.81 13.79 -2.00
N TRP A 163 5.22 14.57 -1.11
CA TRP A 163 5.42 16.01 -1.03
C TRP A 163 6.32 16.38 0.15
N ASP A 164 6.94 17.56 0.07
CA ASP A 164 7.66 18.14 1.21
C ASP A 164 6.71 18.40 2.39
N GLN A 165 7.26 18.55 3.60
CA GLN A 165 6.45 18.77 4.82
C GLN A 165 5.56 20.02 4.75
N LYS A 166 5.91 21.00 3.91
CA LYS A 166 5.11 22.22 3.72
C LYS A 166 3.99 22.05 2.69
N MET A 167 3.90 20.89 2.02
CA MET A 167 2.96 20.61 0.93
C MET A 167 3.03 21.65 -0.20
N THR A 168 4.24 22.14 -0.48
CA THR A 168 4.49 23.15 -1.52
C THR A 168 5.14 22.56 -2.77
N LYS A 169 5.80 21.41 -2.64
CA LYS A 169 6.52 20.78 -3.75
C LYS A 169 6.44 19.25 -3.67
N CYS A 170 6.05 18.63 -4.78
CA CYS A 170 6.26 17.20 -5.00
C CYS A 170 7.76 16.93 -5.16
N GLU A 171 8.35 16.13 -4.27
CA GLU A 171 9.78 15.80 -4.31
C GLU A 171 10.06 14.39 -4.83
N ALA A 172 9.08 13.48 -4.75
CA ALA A 172 9.16 12.17 -5.35
C ALA A 172 7.81 11.74 -5.93
N THR A 173 7.86 11.05 -7.06
CA THR A 173 6.71 10.44 -7.72
C THR A 173 7.00 8.98 -7.93
N ILE A 174 6.09 8.11 -7.47
CA ILE A 174 6.24 6.66 -7.56
C ILE A 174 5.14 6.14 -8.50
N PRO A 175 5.51 5.57 -9.66
CA PRO A 175 4.50 5.18 -10.62
C PRO A 175 3.58 4.09 -10.08
N CYS A 176 2.29 4.21 -10.36
CA CYS A 176 1.28 3.24 -9.89
C CYS A 176 1.17 2.01 -10.82
N ASP A 177 2.29 1.56 -11.38
CA ASP A 177 2.34 0.51 -12.40
C ASP A 177 2.24 -0.92 -11.83
N TRP A 178 2.48 -1.91 -12.69
CA TRP A 178 2.22 -3.32 -12.42
C TRP A 178 3.04 -3.88 -11.25
N ASN A 179 2.35 -4.55 -10.32
CA ASN A 179 2.93 -5.38 -9.27
C ASN A 179 4.00 -4.63 -8.43
N ARG A 180 3.71 -3.38 -8.10
CA ARG A 180 4.59 -2.52 -7.30
C ARG A 180 3.99 -2.30 -5.94
N ALA A 181 4.73 -2.62 -4.89
CA ALA A 181 4.39 -2.17 -3.55
C ALA A 181 5.22 -0.94 -3.15
N VAL A 182 4.65 -0.12 -2.27
CA VAL A 182 5.33 1.01 -1.64
C VAL A 182 5.03 0.95 -0.16
N ILE A 183 6.08 1.03 0.66
CA ILE A 183 5.98 1.20 2.11
C ILE A 183 6.49 2.60 2.45
N PHE A 184 5.70 3.40 3.14
CA PHE A 184 6.11 4.73 3.55
C PHE A 184 5.62 5.06 4.96
N LEU A 185 6.40 5.88 5.66
CA LEU A 185 6.13 6.29 7.02
C LEU A 185 4.90 7.20 7.08
N THR A 186 3.99 6.88 7.98
CA THR A 186 2.92 7.77 8.43
C THR A 186 3.40 8.36 9.76
N ASP A 187 3.76 9.63 9.74
CA ASP A 187 4.23 10.34 10.92
C ASP A 187 3.43 11.64 11.09
N GLU A 188 3.10 11.97 12.34
CA GLU A 188 2.57 13.27 12.74
C GLU A 188 3.64 14.15 13.43
N THR A 189 4.86 13.63 13.66
CA THR A 189 5.96 14.44 14.17
C THR A 189 6.49 15.45 13.15
#